data_AF-A0A512JMA3-F1
#
_entry.id   AF-A0A512JMA3-F1
#
_cell.length_a   1.000
_cell.length_b   1.000
_cell.length_c   1.000
_cell.angle_alpha   90.00
_cell.angle_beta   90.00
_cell.angle_gamma   90.00
#
_symmetry.space_group_name_H-M   'P 1'
#
loop_
_entity.id
_entity.type
_entity.pdbx_description
1 polymer ?
#
loop_
_entity_poly.entity_id
_entity_poly.type
_entity_poly.pdbx_seq_one_letter_code
_entity_poly.pdbx_strand_id
1 'polypeptide(L)'
;MSDPPRQVTLGDLIDALDHLDPDRMIAFEFGGCKPKEFESYRGEFGGLALGFSDRTGAVLISDLVSRVMDALETTFISWEGATHTVSRDTLLWAANSGCISETAIVDVRERGAIAYIVTAWRD
;
A
#
# COMPACT_ATOMS: atom_id res chain seq x y z
N MET A 1 -15.33 -5.87 -21.76
CA MET A 1 -14.80 -5.43 -20.46
C MET A 1 -13.35 -5.85 -20.44
N SER A 2 -12.42 -4.91 -20.22
CA SER A 2 -11.02 -5.28 -20.01
C SER A 2 -10.89 -6.00 -18.67
N ASP A 3 -9.95 -6.94 -18.56
CA ASP A 3 -9.68 -7.61 -17.29
C ASP A 3 -9.35 -6.59 -16.19
N PRO A 4 -9.80 -6.81 -14.94
CA PRO A 4 -9.47 -5.93 -13.84
C PRO A 4 -7.95 -5.89 -13.64
N PRO A 5 -7.36 -4.72 -13.35
CA PRO A 5 -5.92 -4.59 -13.18
C PRO A 5 -5.43 -5.51 -12.06
N ARG A 6 -4.32 -6.20 -12.29
CA ARG A 6 -3.69 -7.11 -11.32
C ARG A 6 -3.39 -6.34 -10.01
N GLN A 7 -3.80 -6.90 -8.88
CA GLN A 7 -3.41 -6.38 -7.57
C GLN A 7 -1.92 -6.64 -7.33
N VAL A 8 -1.23 -5.64 -6.80
CA VAL A 8 0.20 -5.76 -6.49
C VAL A 8 0.40 -6.41 -5.14
N THR A 9 1.50 -7.15 -5.03
CA THR A 9 2.01 -7.66 -3.76
C THR A 9 2.93 -6.64 -3.09
N LEU A 10 3.35 -6.92 -1.85
CA LEU A 10 4.39 -6.15 -1.18
C LEU A 10 5.72 -6.17 -1.95
N GLY A 11 6.08 -7.32 -2.54
CA GLY A 11 7.25 -7.46 -3.40
C GLY A 11 7.18 -6.58 -4.64
N ASP A 12 6.03 -6.58 -5.32
CA ASP A 12 5.80 -5.68 -6.47
C ASP A 12 5.95 -4.20 -6.08
N LEU A 13 5.43 -3.81 -4.89
CA LEU A 13 5.58 -2.44 -4.40
C LEU A 13 7.04 -2.11 -4.09
N ILE A 14 7.79 -3.02 -3.45
CA ILE A 14 9.23 -2.84 -3.20
C ILE A 14 9.96 -2.57 -4.51
N ASP A 15 9.74 -3.43 -5.50
CA ASP A 15 10.43 -3.35 -6.79
C ASP A 15 10.05 -2.05 -7.52
N ALA A 16 8.79 -1.62 -7.42
CA ALA A 16 8.36 -0.34 -7.97
C ALA A 16 9.01 0.87 -7.27
N LEU A 17 9.16 0.84 -5.95
CA LEU A 17 9.78 1.94 -5.18
C LEU A 17 11.30 2.00 -5.36
N ASP A 18 11.99 0.87 -5.49
CA ASP A 18 13.44 0.78 -5.67
C ASP A 18 13.92 1.46 -6.97
N HIS A 19 13.04 1.56 -7.96
CA HIS A 19 13.31 2.24 -9.23
C HIS A 19 13.06 3.75 -9.20
N LEU A 20 12.55 4.31 -8.09
CA LEU A 20 12.18 5.72 -7.97
C LEU A 20 13.22 6.53 -7.20
N ASP A 21 13.26 7.83 -7.48
CA ASP A 21 14.07 8.78 -6.72
C ASP A 21 13.61 8.82 -5.25
N PRO A 22 14.49 8.52 -4.27
CA PRO A 22 14.13 8.44 -2.85
C PRO A 22 13.64 9.77 -2.27
N ASP A 23 14.00 10.91 -2.86
CA ASP A 23 13.60 12.25 -2.42
C ASP A 23 12.31 12.72 -3.12
N ARG A 24 11.73 11.90 -3.99
CA ARG A 24 10.46 12.19 -4.65
C ARG A 24 9.29 12.04 -3.68
N MET A 25 8.28 12.89 -3.85
CA MET A 25 7.02 12.76 -3.12
C MET A 25 6.17 11.59 -3.63
N ILE A 26 5.49 10.91 -2.71
CA ILE A 26 4.52 9.85 -3.01
C ILE A 26 3.15 10.16 -2.41
N ALA A 27 2.09 9.80 -3.13
CA ALA A 27 0.71 9.95 -2.71
C ALA A 27 -0.17 8.86 -3.35
N PHE A 28 -1.37 8.64 -2.83
CA PHE A 28 -2.43 7.94 -3.54
C PHE A 28 -2.99 8.81 -4.66
N GLU A 29 -3.41 8.18 -5.76
CA GLU A 29 -4.02 8.87 -6.90
C GLU A 29 -5.32 9.58 -6.50
N PHE A 30 -6.10 9.01 -5.57
CA PHE A 30 -7.33 9.61 -5.10
C PHE A 30 -7.03 10.76 -4.12
N GLY A 31 -7.42 11.97 -4.50
CA GLY A 31 -7.29 13.17 -3.66
C GLY A 31 -5.86 13.56 -3.28
N GLY A 32 -4.84 12.87 -3.78
CA GLY A 32 -3.45 13.07 -3.34
C GLY A 32 -3.21 12.65 -1.89
N CYS A 33 -4.04 11.77 -1.33
CA CYS A 33 -3.92 11.27 0.04
C CYS A 33 -2.52 10.69 0.30
N LYS A 34 -2.00 10.87 1.51
CA LYS A 34 -0.63 10.45 1.86
C LYS A 34 -0.63 9.05 2.46
N PRO A 35 0.29 8.16 2.04
CA PRO A 35 0.42 6.86 2.66
C PRO A 35 0.86 7.00 4.11
N LYS A 36 0.32 6.12 4.96
CA LYS A 36 0.63 6.00 6.40
C LYS A 36 1.42 4.70 6.64
N GLU A 37 1.17 4.07 7.78
CA GLU A 37 1.74 2.78 8.17
C GLU A 37 0.97 1.62 7.54
N PHE A 38 1.63 0.47 7.54
CA PHE A 38 1.00 -0.80 7.22
C PHE A 38 0.30 -1.40 8.43
N GLU A 39 -0.86 -2.00 8.20
CA GLU A 39 -1.66 -2.67 9.21
C GLU A 39 -2.29 -3.96 8.66
N SER A 40 -2.76 -4.86 9.52
CA SER A 40 -3.52 -6.02 9.05
C SER A 40 -4.78 -5.56 8.32
N TYR A 41 -4.99 -6.06 7.11
CA TYR A 41 -6.26 -5.86 6.42
C TYR A 41 -7.36 -6.72 7.08
N ARG A 42 -8.55 -6.16 7.23
CA ARG A 42 -9.69 -6.84 7.88
C ARG A 42 -10.54 -7.68 6.92
N GLY A 43 -10.45 -7.43 5.62
CA GLY A 43 -11.31 -8.09 4.62
C GLY A 43 -11.04 -9.60 4.48
N GLU A 44 -12.00 -10.28 3.86
CA GLU A 44 -12.07 -11.75 3.74
C GLU A 44 -10.85 -12.38 3.04
N PHE A 45 -10.19 -11.61 2.17
CA PHE A 45 -9.00 -12.05 1.43
C PHE A 45 -7.71 -12.03 2.26
N GLY A 46 -7.76 -11.52 3.50
CA GLY A 46 -6.56 -11.26 4.30
C GLY A 46 -5.59 -10.29 3.61
N GLY A 47 -4.38 -10.18 4.16
CA GLY A 47 -3.29 -9.39 3.58
C GLY A 47 -2.94 -8.14 4.36
N LEU A 48 -2.20 -7.23 3.71
CA LEU A 48 -1.62 -6.05 4.32
C LEU A 48 -2.27 -4.78 3.78
N ALA A 49 -2.69 -3.90 4.67
CA ALA A 49 -3.30 -2.63 4.33
C ALA A 49 -2.30 -1.50 4.48
N LEU A 50 -2.13 -0.67 3.44
CA LEU A 50 -1.46 0.62 3.54
C LEU A 50 -2.49 1.68 3.88
N GLY A 51 -2.38 2.26 5.07
CA GLY A 51 -3.24 3.35 5.51
C GLY A 51 -3.04 4.62 4.69
N PHE A 52 -4.00 5.53 4.76
CA PHE A 52 -3.95 6.82 4.07
C PHE A 52 -4.47 7.97 4.93
N SER A 53 -3.97 9.17 4.67
CA SER A 53 -4.29 10.42 5.35
C SER A 53 -4.58 11.53 4.35
N ASP A 54 -5.61 12.33 4.60
CA ASP A 54 -5.90 13.57 3.85
C ASP A 54 -5.15 14.79 4.42
N ARG A 55 -4.44 14.62 5.54
CA ARG A 55 -3.65 15.69 6.18
C ARG A 55 -2.56 16.23 5.25
N THR A 56 -2.28 17.53 5.41
CA THR A 56 -1.19 18.20 4.72
C THR A 56 0.17 17.66 5.15
N GLY A 57 1.12 17.62 4.22
CA GLY A 57 2.46 17.09 4.42
C GLY A 57 2.98 16.36 3.18
N ALA A 58 4.30 16.23 3.07
CA ALA A 58 4.94 15.39 2.07
C ALA A 58 5.30 14.04 2.71
N VAL A 59 5.13 12.96 1.95
CA VAL A 59 5.74 11.68 2.26
C VAL A 59 6.70 11.39 1.12
N LEU A 60 7.95 11.10 1.43
CA LEU A 60 8.95 10.78 0.43
C LEU A 60 8.92 9.28 0.10
N ILE A 61 9.47 8.92 -1.05
CA ILE A 61 9.67 7.52 -1.42
C ILE A 61 10.51 6.80 -0.35
N SER A 62 11.59 7.42 0.12
CA SER A 62 12.44 6.89 1.19
C SER A 62 11.68 6.60 2.50
N ASP A 63 10.74 7.47 2.88
CA ASP A 63 9.88 7.24 4.04
C ASP A 63 9.02 5.99 3.85
N LEU A 64 8.40 5.83 2.67
CA LEU A 64 7.56 4.67 2.38
C LEU A 64 8.38 3.38 2.29
N VAL A 65 9.57 3.43 1.68
CA VAL A 65 10.50 2.29 1.63
C VAL A 65 10.85 1.82 3.04
N SER A 66 11.14 2.75 3.95
CA SER A 66 11.44 2.41 5.35
C SER A 66 10.28 1.65 5.99
N ARG A 67 9.04 2.13 5.81
CA ARG A 67 7.82 1.46 6.33
C ARG A 67 7.58 0.09 5.72
N VAL A 68 7.93 -0.08 4.45
CA VAL A 68 7.84 -1.38 3.76
C VAL A 68 8.84 -2.38 4.36
N MET A 69 10.06 -1.94 4.65
CA MET A 69 11.06 -2.78 5.31
C MET A 69 10.62 -3.16 6.74
N ASP A 70 10.10 -2.19 7.50
CA ASP A 70 9.55 -2.45 8.84
C ASP A 70 8.39 -3.47 8.79
N ALA A 71 7.53 -3.38 7.76
CA ALA A 71 6.42 -4.33 7.57
C ALA A 71 6.89 -5.76 7.25
N LEU A 72 8.01 -5.93 6.51
CA LEU A 72 8.58 -7.25 6.24
C LEU A 72 9.15 -7.93 7.49
N GLU A 73 9.65 -7.14 8.44
CA GLU A 73 10.18 -7.65 9.71
C GLU A 73 9.07 -7.87 10.76
N THR A 74 7.86 -7.37 10.49
CA THR A 74 6.74 -7.39 11.42
C THR A 74 5.86 -8.62 11.22
N THR A 75 5.47 -9.23 12.33
CA THR A 75 4.42 -10.23 12.37
C THR A 75 3.09 -9.56 12.69
N PHE A 76 2.08 -9.70 11.84
CA PHE A 76 0.77 -9.08 12.04
C PHE A 76 -0.20 -10.08 12.63
N ILE A 77 -1.00 -9.63 13.60
CA ILE A 77 -2.14 -10.40 14.11
C ILE A 77 -3.35 -9.97 13.30
N SER A 78 -4.00 -10.91 12.62
CA SER A 78 -5.25 -10.63 11.94
C SER A 78 -6.34 -10.26 12.93
N TRP A 79 -7.38 -9.63 12.42
CA TRP A 79 -8.53 -9.26 13.24
C TRP A 79 -9.18 -10.45 13.95
N GLU A 80 -9.06 -11.66 13.38
CA GLU A 80 -9.59 -12.90 13.95
C GLU A 80 -8.64 -13.53 14.99
N GLY A 81 -7.49 -12.90 15.26
CA GLY A 81 -6.52 -13.33 16.27
C GLY A 81 -5.49 -14.33 15.76
N ALA A 82 -5.48 -14.66 14.47
CA ALA A 82 -4.45 -15.52 13.87
C ALA A 82 -3.21 -14.70 13.52
N THR A 83 -2.03 -15.29 13.72
CA THR A 83 -0.77 -14.65 13.35
C THR A 83 -0.47 -14.89 11.88
N HIS A 84 -0.21 -13.82 11.13
CA HIS A 84 0.19 -13.87 9.72
C HIS A 84 1.58 -13.26 9.55
N THR A 85 2.45 -14.03 8.91
CA THR A 85 3.76 -13.53 8.48
C THR A 85 3.58 -12.80 7.16
N VAL A 86 3.98 -11.53 7.12
CA VAL A 86 4.04 -10.78 5.88
C VAL A 86 5.21 -11.27 5.06
N SER A 87 4.97 -11.48 3.77
CA SER A 87 5.99 -11.85 2.80
C SER A 87 5.90 -10.96 1.57
N ARG A 88 6.88 -11.06 0.68
CA ARG A 88 6.84 -10.38 -0.63
C ARG A 88 5.61 -10.75 -1.47
N ASP A 89 4.96 -11.89 -1.22
CA ASP A 89 3.78 -12.33 -1.95
C ASP A 89 2.46 -11.81 -1.35
N THR A 90 2.52 -11.09 -0.23
CA THR A 90 1.34 -10.58 0.45
C THR A 90 0.66 -9.48 -0.38
N LEU A 91 -0.63 -9.65 -0.69
CA LEU A 91 -1.43 -8.69 -1.44
C LEU A 91 -1.67 -7.39 -0.64
N LEU A 92 -1.68 -6.27 -1.36
CA LEU A 92 -1.80 -4.94 -0.75
C LEU A 92 -3.16 -4.27 -0.99
N TRP A 93 -3.70 -3.71 0.09
CA TRP A 93 -4.97 -2.98 0.12
C TRP A 93 -4.75 -1.53 0.55
N ALA A 94 -5.53 -0.58 0.03
CA ALA A 94 -5.58 0.78 0.53
C ALA A 94 -6.73 0.89 1.55
N ALA A 95 -6.42 0.77 2.84
CA ALA A 95 -7.41 0.81 3.90
C ALA A 95 -6.81 1.35 5.20
N ASN A 96 -7.60 2.11 5.95
CA ASN A 96 -7.24 2.50 7.31
C ASN A 96 -7.63 1.41 8.32
N SER A 97 -7.01 1.43 9.50
CA SER A 97 -7.25 0.50 10.60
C SER A 97 -8.74 0.20 10.83
N GLY A 98 -9.08 -1.09 10.89
CA GLY A 98 -10.45 -1.56 11.17
C GLY A 98 -11.45 -1.42 10.02
N CYS A 99 -11.04 -0.85 8.87
CA CYS A 99 -11.88 -0.68 7.68
C CYS A 99 -11.71 -1.83 6.68
N ILE A 100 -12.78 -2.10 5.93
CA ILE A 100 -12.76 -2.92 4.72
C ILE A 100 -13.12 -1.96 3.58
N SER A 101 -12.16 -1.66 2.72
CA SER A 101 -12.31 -0.67 1.65
C SER A 101 -12.56 -1.27 0.27
N GLU A 102 -12.36 -2.58 0.11
CA GLU A 102 -12.37 -3.26 -1.21
C GLU A 102 -11.47 -2.57 -2.25
N THR A 103 -10.47 -1.82 -1.79
CA THR A 103 -9.64 -0.98 -2.65
C THR A 103 -8.25 -1.60 -2.73
N ALA A 104 -7.98 -2.32 -3.80
CA ALA A 104 -6.67 -2.91 -4.06
C ALA A 104 -5.69 -1.85 -4.56
N ILE A 105 -4.42 -1.98 -4.15
CA ILE A 105 -3.32 -1.29 -4.81
C ILE A 105 -2.97 -2.08 -6.07
N VAL A 106 -2.80 -1.39 -7.19
CA VAL A 106 -2.61 -2.03 -8.51
C VAL A 106 -1.42 -1.50 -9.30
N ASP A 107 -0.84 -0.36 -8.92
CA ASP A 107 0.31 0.21 -9.63
C ASP A 107 0.97 1.33 -8.82
N VAL A 108 2.18 1.73 -9.23
CA VAL A 108 2.80 3.01 -8.83
C VAL A 108 3.25 3.73 -10.11
N ARG A 109 2.77 4.97 -10.30
CA ARG A 109 3.03 5.73 -11.53
C ARG A 109 3.61 7.10 -11.25
N GLU A 110 4.70 7.43 -11.92
CA GLU A 110 5.23 8.79 -11.92
C GLU A 110 4.33 9.75 -12.73
N ARG A 111 4.02 10.91 -12.16
CA ARG A 111 3.34 12.02 -12.87
C ARG A 111 3.93 13.35 -12.42
N GLY A 112 4.81 13.92 -13.25
CA GLY A 112 5.54 15.14 -12.89
C GLY A 112 6.43 14.91 -11.67
N ALA A 113 6.30 15.77 -10.66
CA ALA A 113 7.13 15.72 -9.45
C ALA A 113 6.64 14.69 -8.39
N ILE A 114 5.55 13.96 -8.64
CA ILE A 114 4.91 13.07 -7.65
C ILE A 114 4.78 11.67 -8.25
N ALA A 115 5.11 10.66 -7.45
CA ALA A 115 4.73 9.27 -7.70
C ALA A 115 3.36 8.99 -7.09
N TYR A 116 2.48 8.33 -7.83
CA TYR A 116 1.12 8.02 -7.41
C TYR A 116 0.91 6.52 -7.24
N ILE A 117 0.52 6.10 -6.04
CA ILE A 117 -0.01 4.78 -5.75
C ILE A 117 -1.41 4.72 -6.38
N VAL A 118 -1.58 3.83 -7.36
CA VAL A 118 -2.82 3.66 -8.11
C VAL A 118 -3.64 2.56 -7.47
N THR A 119 -4.93 2.83 -7.32
CA THR A 119 -5.88 1.91 -6.72
C THR A 119 -6.99 1.51 -7.69
N ALA A 120 -7.59 0.35 -7.45
CA ALA A 120 -8.80 -0.08 -8.12
C ALA A 120 -9.72 -0.80 -7.12
N TRP A 121 -11.02 -0.66 -7.32
CA TRP A 121 -12.00 -1.39 -6.53
C TRP A 121 -12.06 -2.88 -6.95
N ARG A 122 -12.31 -3.76 -5.98
CA ARG A 122 -12.35 -5.21 -6.10
C ARG A 122 -13.55 -5.78 -5.33
N ASP A 123 -14.45 -6.43 -6.07
CA ASP A 123 -15.47 -7.35 -5.54
C ASP A 123 -14.87 -8.54 -4.79
#